data_AF-A0AAD6VNH4-F1
#
_entry.id   AF-A0AAD6VNH4-F1
#
_cell.length_a   1.000
_cell.length_b   1.000
_cell.length_c   1.000
_cell.angle_alpha   90.00
_cell.angle_beta   90.00
_cell.angle_gamma   90.00
#
_symmetry.space_group_name_H-M   'P 1'
#
loop_
_entity.id
_entity.type
_entity.pdbx_description
1 polymer ?
#
loop_
_entity_poly.entity_id
_entity_poly.type
_entity_poly.pdbx_seq_one_letter_code
_entity_poly.pdbx_strand_id
1 'polypeptide(L)' 'MSSSRDADRISSVQQTLDILHEMSQLLNTQLDKETLTTCVRMIESGVNPEALAAVIQELRRENGRLVLQQDANAR' A
#
# COMPACT_ATOMS: atom_id res chain seq x y z
N MET A 1 5.52 0.44 -34.38
CA MET A 1 4.12 0.28 -33.90
C MET A 1 3.99 -0.50 -32.58
N SER A 2 5.06 -1.11 -32.03
CA SER A 2 5.04 -1.77 -30.70
C SER A 2 5.19 -0.76 -29.55
N SER A 3 6.12 0.19 -29.68
CA SER A 3 6.48 1.16 -28.63
C SER A 3 5.35 2.08 -28.15
N SER A 4 4.42 2.47 -29.03
CA SER A 4 3.28 3.31 -28.64
C SER A 4 2.33 2.58 -27.69
N ARG A 5 2.08 1.29 -27.94
CA ARG A 5 1.14 0.50 -27.12
C ARG A 5 1.69 0.24 -25.72
N ASP A 6 3.01 0.09 -25.60
CA ASP A 6 3.66 -0.06 -24.31
C ASP A 6 3.60 1.25 -23.50
N ALA A 7 3.78 2.41 -24.16
CA ALA A 7 3.59 3.71 -23.53
C ALA A 7 2.15 3.93 -23.04
N ASP A 8 1.14 3.57 -23.85
CA ASP A 8 -0.27 3.65 -23.49
C ASP A 8 -0.65 2.70 -22.33
N ARG A 9 0.02 1.54 -22.23
CA ARG A 9 -0.15 0.62 -21.11
C ARG A 9 0.46 1.17 -19.83
N ILE A 10 1.67 1.73 -19.90
CA ILE A 10 2.34 2.30 -18.74
C ILE A 10 1.54 3.49 -18.19
N SER A 11 1.03 4.36 -19.06
CA SER A 11 0.20 5.50 -18.64
C SER A 11 -1.10 5.04 -17.95
N SER A 12 -1.79 4.04 -18.50
CA SER A 12 -3.02 3.53 -17.90
C SER A 12 -2.81 2.85 -16.53
N VAL A 13 -1.71 2.13 -16.34
CA VAL A 13 -1.32 1.58 -15.03
C VAL A 13 -1.05 2.70 -14.03
N GLN A 14 -0.32 3.74 -14.45
CA GLN A 14 -0.03 4.88 -13.58
C GLN A 14 -1.32 5.59 -13.13
N GLN A 15 -2.23 5.85 -14.06
CA GLN A 15 -3.53 6.46 -13.77
C GLN A 15 -4.36 5.61 -12.82
N THR A 16 -4.36 4.29 -13.01
CA THR A 16 -5.07 3.36 -12.11
C THR A 16 -4.53 3.43 -10.70
N LEU A 17 -3.21 3.40 -10.53
CA LEU A 17 -2.58 3.53 -9.22
C LEU A 17 -2.83 4.90 -8.57
N ASP A 18 -2.88 5.97 -9.36
CA ASP A 18 -3.19 7.31 -8.85
C ASP A 18 -4.62 7.40 -8.31
N ILE A 19 -5.60 6.85 -9.04
CA ILE A 19 -6.99 6.76 -8.60
C ILE A 19 -7.12 5.92 -7.32
N LEU A 20 -6.47 4.75 -7.29
CA LEU A 20 -6.49 3.90 -6.09
C LEU A 20 -5.85 4.61 -4.88
N HIS A 21 -4.80 5.39 -5.10
CA HIS A 21 -4.18 6.16 -4.04
C HIS A 21 -5.11 7.27 -3.54
N GLU A 22 -5.78 8.01 -4.43
CA GLU A 22 -6.77 9.02 -4.04
C GLU A 22 -7.90 8.41 -3.21
N MET A 23 -8.44 7.26 -3.64
CA MET A 23 -9.43 6.49 -2.86
C MET A 23 -8.88 6.11 -1.49
N SER A 24 -7.63 5.67 -1.41
CA SER A 24 -6.97 5.28 -0.15
C SER A 24 -6.86 6.44 0.84
N GLN A 25 -6.65 7.67 0.34
CA GLN A 25 -6.59 8.89 1.15
C GLN A 25 -7.97 9.30 1.63
N LEU A 26 -8.97 9.26 0.75
CA LEU A 26 -10.38 9.56 1.09
C LEU A 26 -10.91 8.61 2.18
N LEU A 27 -10.54 7.34 2.11
CA LEU A 27 -10.89 6.33 3.12
C LEU A 27 -9.97 6.34 4.35
N ASN A 28 -9.00 7.26 4.40
CA ASN A 28 -8.04 7.41 5.48
C ASN A 28 -7.34 6.09 5.86
N THR A 29 -6.97 5.29 4.86
CA THR A 29 -6.25 4.01 5.08
C THR A 29 -4.80 4.23 5.51
N GLN A 30 -4.29 5.45 5.35
CA GLN A 30 -2.91 5.85 5.66
C GLN A 30 -1.87 5.00 4.91
N LEU A 31 -2.18 4.50 3.71
CA LEU A 31 -1.22 3.84 2.84
C LEU A 31 -0.56 4.89 1.95
N ASP A 32 0.77 4.93 1.94
CA ASP A 32 1.50 5.68 0.91
C ASP A 32 1.46 4.93 -0.43
N LYS A 33 1.89 5.62 -1.49
CA LYS A 33 1.82 5.12 -2.87
C LYS A 33 2.65 3.85 -3.06
N GLU A 34 3.79 3.75 -2.39
CA GLU A 34 4.69 2.59 -2.46
C GLU A 34 4.08 1.36 -1.81
N THR A 35 3.55 1.52 -0.59
CA THR A 35 2.88 0.44 0.16
C THR A 35 1.63 0.00 -0.59
N LEU A 36 0.83 0.93 -1.12
CA LEU A 36 -0.35 0.59 -1.91
C LEU A 36 0.01 -0.20 -3.17
N THR A 37 1.06 0.21 -3.90
CA THR A 37 1.56 -0.51 -5.07
C THR A 37 1.97 -1.93 -4.70
N THR A 38 2.63 -2.11 -3.56
CA THR A 38 3.01 -3.43 -3.05
C THR A 38 1.78 -4.27 -2.73
N CYS A 39 0.76 -3.70 -2.08
CA CYS A 39 -0.50 -4.38 -1.79
C CYS A 39 -1.21 -4.84 -3.07
N VAL A 40 -1.28 -3.98 -4.09
CA VAL A 40 -1.86 -4.33 -5.39
C VAL A 40 -1.13 -5.52 -6.01
N ARG A 41 0.21 -5.50 -6.05
CA ARG A 41 1.01 -6.63 -6.58
C ARG A 41 0.78 -7.93 -5.82
N MET A 42 0.64 -7.87 -4.49
CA MET A 42 0.34 -9.04 -3.67
C MET A 42 -1.05 -9.60 -4.02
N ILE A 43 -2.06 -8.74 -4.14
CA ILE A 43 -3.43 -9.12 -4.49
C ILE A 43 -3.47 -9.72 -5.91
N GLU A 44 -2.79 -9.10 -6.88
CA GLU A 44 -2.64 -9.62 -8.24
C GLU A 44 -1.93 -10.99 -8.28
N SER A 45 -1.07 -11.27 -7.30
CA SER A 45 -0.41 -12.57 -7.12
C SER A 45 -1.29 -13.61 -6.40
N GLY A 46 -2.54 -13.27 -6.06
CA GLY A 46 -3.51 -14.16 -5.44
C GLY A 46 -3.60 -14.07 -3.91
N VAL A 47 -2.96 -13.07 -3.29
CA VAL A 47 -3.12 -12.83 -1.84
C VAL A 47 -4.53 -12.32 -1.55
N ASN A 48 -5.18 -12.90 -0.54
CA ASN A 48 -6.48 -12.45 -0.08
C ASN A 48 -6.39 -11.02 0.54
N PRO A 49 -7.20 -10.05 0.08
CA PRO A 49 -7.11 -8.66 0.52
C PRO A 49 -7.53 -8.45 1.98
N GLU A 50 -8.49 -9.21 2.49
CA GLU A 50 -8.90 -9.13 3.90
C GLU A 50 -7.79 -9.59 4.84
N ALA A 51 -7.12 -10.70 4.52
CA ALA A 51 -5.97 -11.21 5.27
C ALA A 51 -4.79 -10.24 5.22
N LEU A 52 -4.51 -9.65 4.05
CA LEU A 52 -3.46 -8.64 3.90
C LEU A 52 -3.75 -7.40 4.76
N ALA A 53 -4.99 -6.93 4.79
CA ALA A 53 -5.39 -5.81 5.64
C ALA A 53 -5.20 -6.14 7.13
N ALA A 54 -5.56 -7.35 7.57
CA ALA A 54 -5.34 -7.79 8.94
C ALA A 54 -3.85 -7.79 9.32
N VAL A 55 -2.97 -8.27 8.43
CA VAL A 55 -1.52 -8.27 8.62
C VAL A 55 -0.98 -6.83 8.74
N ILE A 56 -1.38 -5.93 7.84
CA ILE A 56 -0.95 -4.52 7.89
C ILE A 56 -1.37 -3.86 9.20
N GLN A 57 -2.59 -4.11 9.66
CA GLN A 57 -3.07 -3.57 10.94
C GLN A 57 -2.27 -4.11 12.12
N GLU A 58 -1.92 -5.39 12.11
CA GLU A 58 -1.10 -5.99 13.18
C GLU A 58 0.31 -5.41 13.20
N LEU A 59 0.97 -5.29 12.05
CA LEU A 59 2.30 -4.69 11.95
C LEU A 59 2.32 -3.24 12.44
N ARG A 60 1.28 -2.46 12.13
CA ARG A 60 1.14 -1.08 12.62
C ARG A 60 0.96 -1.03 14.14
N ARG A 61 0.13 -1.92 14.70
CA ARG A 61 -0.06 -2.04 16.15
C ARG A 61 1.25 -2.36 16.84
N GLU A 62 1.98 -3.37 16.34
CA GLU A 62 3.24 -3.80 16.95
C GLU A 62 4.31 -2.71 16.88
N ASN A 63 4.45 -2.04 15.73
CA ASN A 63 5.37 -0.90 15.61
C ASN A 63 5.04 0.21 16.62
N GLY A 64 3.75 0.53 16.81
CA GLY A 64 3.33 1.50 17.82
C GLY A 64 3.74 1.10 19.25
N ARG A 65 3.63 -0.20 19.60
CA ARG A 65 4.08 -0.72 20.90
C ARG A 65 5.60 -0.61 21.06
N LEU A 66 6.37 -0.94 20.03
CA LEU A 66 7.82 -0.86 20.04
C LEU A 66 8.32 0.58 20.24
N VAL A 67 7.73 1.54 19.53
CA VAL A 67 8.07 2.97 19.68
C VAL A 67 7.80 3.44 21.11
N LEU A 68 6.64 3.12 21.69
CA LEU A 68 6.31 3.48 23.06
C LEU A 68 7.26 2.86 24.09
N GLN A 69 7.67 1.60 23.87
CA GLN A 69 8.60 0.91 24.75
C GLN A 69 10.02 1.51 24.67
N GLN A 70 10.45 1.93 23.48
CA GLN A 70 11.72 2.63 23.30
C GLN A 70 11.74 3.96 24.05
N ASP A 71 10.67 4.75 23.95
CA ASP A 71 10.55 6.02 24.67
C ASP A 71 10.55 5.84 26.19
N ALA A 72 9.92 4.77 26.68
CA ALA A 72 9.91 4.43 28.10
C ALA A 72 11.29 3.97 28.61
N ASN A 73 12.09 3.31 27.76
CA ASN A 73 13.44 2.85 28.10
C ASN A 73 14.52 3.93 27.92
N ALA A 74 14.21 5.01 27.19
CA ALA A 74 15.10 6.15 26.96
C ALA A 74 14.98 7.25 28.05
N ARG A 75 14.00 7.14 28.96
CA ARG A 75 13.80 8.01 30.11
C ARG A 75 14.26 7.35 31.40
#